data_AF-A0A6V7L7X1-F1
#
_entry.id   AF-A0A6V7L7X1-F1
#
_cell.length_a   1.000
_cell.length_b   1.000
_cell.length_c   1.000
_cell.angle_alpha   90.00
_cell.angle_beta   90.00
_cell.angle_gamma   90.00
#
_symmetry.space_group_name_H-M   'P 1'
#
loop_
_entity.id
_entity.type
_entity.pdbx_description
1 polymer ?
#
loop_
_entity_poly.entity_id
_entity_poly.type
_entity_poly.pdbx_seq_one_letter_code
_entity_poly.pdbx_strand_id
1 'polypeptide(L)' 'PNCYAKVITIESQKKIVIYSKQPIGVNEEITYDYKFPLEDDKIPCLCGAPQCRGTLN' A
#
# COMPACT_ATOMS: atom_id res chain seq x y z
N PRO A 1 -4.98 2.62 -4.26
CA PRO A 1 -4.87 1.49 -3.30
C PRO A 1 -6.17 1.37 -2.48
N ASN A 2 -6.75 0.17 -2.43
CA ASN A 2 -7.99 -0.11 -1.69
C ASN A 2 -7.74 -0.37 -0.19
N CYS A 3 -6.48 -0.51 0.22
CA CYS A 3 -6.08 -0.68 1.62
C CYS A 3 -5.09 0.39 2.12
N TYR A 4 -4.90 0.44 3.44
CA TYR A 4 -3.86 1.20 4.11
C TYR A 4 -3.18 0.36 5.21
N ALA A 5 -1.89 0.58 5.41
CA ALA A 5 -1.14 -0.04 6.51
C ALA A 5 -1.12 0.87 7.74
N LYS A 6 -1.24 0.27 8.93
CA LYS A 6 -1.09 0.95 10.22
C LYS A 6 -0.28 0.06 11.15
N VAL A 7 0.65 0.66 11.87
CA VAL A 7 1.38 -0.02 12.95
C VAL A 7 0.53 0.05 14.21
N ILE A 8 0.20 -1.11 14.78
CA ILE A 8 -0.50 -1.23 16.06
C ILE A 8 0.34 -2.06 17.04
N THR A 9 0.08 -1.89 18.33
CA THR A 9 0.74 -2.68 19.36
C THR A 9 -0.24 -3.75 19.87
N ILE A 10 0.13 -5.02 19.75
CA ILE A 10 -0.61 -6.16 20.31
C ILE A 10 0.35 -6.91 21.22
N GLU A 11 -0.03 -7.16 22.48
CA GLU A 11 0.80 -7.87 23.46
C GLU A 11 2.21 -7.27 23.60
N SER A 12 2.29 -5.93 23.66
CA SER A 12 3.54 -5.16 23.71
C SER A 12 4.45 -5.31 22.48
N GLN A 13 3.99 -5.94 21.40
CA GLN A 13 4.72 -6.07 20.14
C GLN A 13 4.08 -5.21 19.04
N LYS A 14 4.92 -4.45 18.32
CA LYS A 14 4.48 -3.69 17.14
C LYS A 14 4.22 -4.65 15.99
N LYS A 15 3.03 -4.57 15.41
CA LYS A 15 2.62 -5.33 14.22
C LYS A 15 2.13 -4.38 13.14
N ILE A 16 2.41 -4.70 11.88
CA ILE A 16 1.89 -3.96 10.73
C ILE A 16 0.59 -4.65 10.33
N VAL A 17 -0.51 -3.89 10.34
CA VAL A 17 -1.84 -4.37 9.95
C VAL A 17 -2.31 -3.61 8.73
N ILE A 18 -2.86 -4.33 7.77
CA ILE A 18 -3.45 -3.77 6.56
C ILE A 18 -4.97 -3.75 6.73
N TYR A 19 -5.55 -2.55 6.68
CA TYR A 19 -6.99 -2.32 6.78
C TYR A 19 -7.54 -1.93 5.41
N SER A 20 -8.75 -2.41 5.09
CA SER A 20 -9.46 -1.95 3.90
C SER A 20 -10.01 -0.53 4.09
N LYS A 21 -10.00 0.26 3.01
CA LYS A 21 -10.64 1.60 2.95
C LYS A 21 -12.09 1.52 2.48
N GLN A 22 -12.43 0.44 1.80
CA GLN A 22 -13.71 0.19 1.15
C GLN A 22 -14.01 -1.31 1.20
N PRO A 23 -15.27 -1.74 1.01
CA PRO A 23 -15.58 -3.15 0.79
C PRO A 23 -14.76 -3.70 -0.37
N ILE A 24 -14.15 -4.88 -0.19
CA ILE A 24 -13.32 -5.54 -1.20
C ILE A 24 -14.12 -6.71 -1.78
N GLY A 25 -14.27 -6.73 -3.10
CA GLY A 25 -14.99 -7.79 -3.80
C GLY A 25 -14.23 -9.12 -3.80
N VAL A 26 -14.95 -10.20 -4.08
CA VAL A 26 -14.31 -11.50 -4.34
C VAL A 26 -13.40 -11.39 -5.57
N ASN A 27 -12.17 -11.89 -5.46
CA ASN A 27 -11.11 -11.81 -6.49
C ASN A 27 -10.58 -10.40 -6.78
N GLU A 28 -10.95 -9.38 -6.00
CA GLU A 28 -10.32 -8.06 -6.11
C GLU A 28 -8.91 -8.09 -5.51
N GLU A 29 -7.93 -7.54 -6.24
CA GLU A 29 -6.55 -7.46 -5.77
C GLU A 29 -6.44 -6.49 -4.58
N ILE A 30 -5.81 -6.93 -3.50
CA ILE A 30 -5.53 -6.10 -2.33
C ILE A 30 -4.29 -5.26 -2.60
N THR A 31 -4.45 -3.94 -2.63
CA THR A 31 -3.37 -2.99 -2.92
C THR A 31 -3.22 -1.98 -1.79
N TYR A 32 -1.98 -1.77 -1.33
CA TYR A 32 -1.64 -0.74 -0.34
C TYR A 32 -0.42 0.07 -0.81
N ASP A 33 -0.27 1.25 -0.23
CA ASP A 33 0.84 2.14 -0.55
C ASP A 33 2.11 1.72 0.20
N TYR A 34 3.18 1.44 -0.54
CA TYR A 34 4.49 1.03 -0.01
C TYR A 34 5.24 2.17 0.68
N LYS A 35 4.92 3.43 0.35
CA LYS A 35 5.56 4.63 0.92
C LYS A 35 7.08 4.57 0.91
N PHE A 36 7.68 4.16 -0.21
CA PHE A 36 9.13 4.23 -0.34
C PHE A 36 9.60 5.69 -0.26
N PRO A 37 10.75 5.94 0.40
CA PRO A 37 11.37 7.25 0.40
C PRO A 37 11.70 7.67 -1.03
N LEU A 38 11.80 8.98 -1.27
CA LEU A 38 12.20 9.49 -2.58
C LEU A 38 13.69 9.20 -2.80
N GLU A 39 13.99 8.51 -3.90
CA GLU A 39 15.35 8.14 -4.31
C GLU A 39 15.58 8.50 -5.79
N ASP A 40 16.83 8.70 -6.20
CA ASP A 40 17.14 9.03 -7.60
C ASP A 40 16.89 7.85 -8.55
N ASP A 41 17.19 6.64 -8.09
CA ASP A 41 16.94 5.40 -8.84
C ASP A 41 15.46 5.02 -8.78
N LYS A 42 14.73 5.35 -9.84
CA LYS A 42 13.28 5.15 -9.90
C LYS A 42 12.89 3.71 -10.21
N ILE A 43 11.98 3.16 -9.41
CA ILE A 43 11.32 1.88 -9.63
C ILE A 43 9.97 2.14 -10.33
N PRO A 44 9.76 1.70 -11.58
CA PRO A 44 8.49 1.90 -12.29
C PRO A 44 7.32 1.23 -11.58
N CYS A 45 6.20 1.94 -11.49
CA CYS A 45 4.95 1.40 -10.95
C CYS A 45 4.08 0.86 -12.09
N LEU A 46 3.64 -0.39 -11.95
CA LEU A 46 2.85 -1.11 -12.97
C LEU A 46 1.38 -1.30 -12.57
N CYS A 47 0.87 -0.53 -11.61
CA CYS A 47 -0.48 -0.73 -11.07
C CYS A 47 -1.61 -0.32 -12.03
N GLY A 48 -1.31 0.34 -13.15
CA GLY A 48 -2.29 0.73 -14.17
C GLY A 48 -3.31 1.80 -13.75
N ALA A 49 -3.21 2.36 -12.53
CA ALA A 49 -4.17 3.36 -12.06
C ALA A 49 -4.01 4.71 -12.80
N PRO A 50 -5.11 5.39 -13.19
CA PRO A 50 -5.05 6.62 -13.98
C PRO A 50 -4.38 7.79 -13.22
N GLN A 51 -4.41 7.77 -11.89
CA GLN A 51 -3.77 8.76 -11.02
C GLN A 51 -2.48 8.22 -10.39
N CYS A 52 -1.83 7.22 -11.00
CA CYS A 52 -0.58 6.69 -10.51
C CYS A 52 0.56 7.72 -10.67
N ARG A 53 1.44 7.80 -9.67
CA ARG A 53 2.66 8.62 -9.73
C ARG A 53 3.68 8.14 -10.77
N GLY A 54 3.53 6.91 -11.28
CA GLY A 54 4.41 6.28 -12.27
C GLY A 54 5.60 5.53 -11.67
N THR A 55 5.96 5.79 -10.41
CA THR A 55 7.06 5.13 -9.70
C THR A 55 6.66 4.75 -8.26
N LEU A 56 7.35 3.78 -7.65
CA LEU A 56 7.15 3.36 -6.26
C LEU A 56 7.89 4.25 -5.26
N ASN A 57 9.07 4.77 -5.63
CA ASN A 57 9.94 5.73 -4.93
C ASN A 57 10.18 7.01 -5.75
#